data_AF-A0A7L8RVV7-F1
#
_entry.id   AF-A0A7L8RVV7-F1
#
_cell.length_a   1.000
_cell.length_b   1.000
_cell.length_c   1.000
_cell.angle_alpha   90.00
_cell.angle_beta   90.00
_cell.angle_gamma   90.00
#
_symmetry.space_group_name_H-M   'P 1'
#
loop_
_entity.id
_entity.type
_entity.pdbx_description
1 polymer ?
#
loop_
_entity_poly.entity_id
_entity_poly.type
_entity_poly.pdbx_seq_one_letter_code
_entity_poly.pdbx_strand_id
1 'polypeptide(L)'
;MTKFFANAAVVIAIGAAFVSPSNAQSQQGMMGMMGGGCPTVGMMGHGRMGQGGWGEGRFGGLMGRQPKMGAMVEGRLAYLRGELNITSDQQPAWDAYATAVTERVELMQGMHEGIAKTMETGTAPERMDARISGMEAMLESMKAMKPATEGLYSALKDEQKAVADELIGGDCGAF
;
A
#
# COMPACT_ATOMS: atom_id res chain seq x y z
N MET A 1 -30.87 -48.58 21.80
CA MET A 1 -32.08 -48.78 22.61
C MET A 1 -31.61 -48.96 24.04
N THR A 2 -31.88 -48.17 25.09
CA THR A 2 -32.77 -47.04 25.42
C THR A 2 -32.30 -46.67 26.85
N LYS A 3 -32.07 -45.44 27.33
CA LYS A 3 -33.03 -44.38 27.71
C LYS A 3 -32.24 -43.16 28.26
N PHE A 4 -32.69 -41.96 27.92
CA PHE A 4 -32.43 -40.69 28.61
C PHE A 4 -33.19 -40.61 29.94
N PHE A 5 -32.77 -39.77 30.90
CA PHE A 5 -33.53 -38.64 31.47
C PHE A 5 -32.73 -37.90 32.57
N ALA A 6 -33.04 -36.62 32.74
CA ALA A 6 -32.34 -35.56 33.46
C ALA A 6 -32.68 -35.46 34.97
N ASN A 7 -31.87 -34.67 35.71
CA ASN A 7 -32.23 -33.65 36.72
C ASN A 7 -31.05 -33.46 37.72
N ALA A 8 -30.33 -32.34 37.70
CA ALA A 8 -30.61 -31.06 38.37
C ALA A 8 -30.44 -31.08 39.90
N ALA A 9 -29.41 -30.39 40.42
CA ALA A 9 -29.46 -29.66 41.70
C ALA A 9 -28.19 -28.81 41.91
N VAL A 10 -28.40 -27.50 41.99
CA VAL A 10 -27.45 -26.47 42.42
C VAL A 10 -27.51 -26.36 43.94
N VAL A 11 -26.36 -26.29 44.63
CA VAL A 11 -26.27 -25.77 46.00
C VAL A 11 -25.10 -24.81 46.12
N ILE A 12 -25.43 -23.57 46.49
CA ILE A 12 -24.54 -22.45 46.77
C ILE A 12 -24.26 -22.43 48.28
N ALA A 13 -22.99 -22.33 48.67
CA ALA A 13 -22.61 -21.96 50.04
C ALA A 13 -21.44 -20.96 50.00
N ILE A 14 -21.63 -19.84 50.69
CA ILE A 14 -20.81 -18.63 50.70
C ILE A 14 -19.84 -18.66 51.90
N GLY A 15 -18.60 -18.23 51.68
CA GLY A 15 -17.91 -17.32 52.62
C GLY A 15 -16.60 -17.80 53.25
N ALA A 16 -15.49 -17.17 52.87
CA ALA A 16 -14.54 -16.51 53.79
C ALA A 16 -13.51 -15.72 52.98
N ALA A 17 -13.43 -14.41 53.22
CA ALA A 17 -12.47 -13.51 52.61
C ALA A 17 -11.17 -13.48 53.42
N PHE A 18 -10.02 -13.50 52.74
CA PHE A 18 -8.78 -12.89 53.21
C PHE A 18 -8.09 -12.17 52.05
N VAL A 19 -7.54 -11.00 52.36
CA VAL A 19 -7.13 -9.93 51.45
C VAL A 19 -5.61 -9.96 51.28
N SER A 20 -5.11 -9.90 50.05
CA SER A 20 -4.13 -8.90 49.57
C SER A 20 -3.47 -9.31 48.24
N PRO A 21 -3.06 -8.34 47.41
CA PRO A 21 -2.95 -8.49 45.96
C PRO A 21 -1.55 -8.88 45.51
N SER A 22 -1.46 -9.30 44.25
CA SER A 22 -0.27 -9.42 43.38
C SER A 22 -0.06 -10.86 42.92
N ASN A 23 -0.69 -11.22 41.80
CA ASN A 23 0.02 -11.66 40.60
C ASN A 23 -0.94 -12.13 39.51
N ALA A 24 -0.65 -11.64 38.30
CA ALA A 24 -0.81 -12.27 37.00
C ALA A 24 -2.20 -12.47 36.37
N GLN A 25 -2.27 -11.95 35.13
CA GLN A 25 -3.06 -12.42 34.00
C GLN A 25 -4.58 -12.24 34.10
N SER A 26 -5.30 -11.89 33.04
CA SER A 26 -4.98 -11.84 31.62
C SER A 26 -6.15 -11.14 30.94
N GLN A 27 -5.84 -10.34 29.92
CA GLN A 27 -6.66 -10.07 28.74
C GLN A 27 -8.18 -10.30 28.82
N GLN A 28 -8.89 -9.20 29.06
CA GLN A 28 -10.08 -8.80 28.33
C GLN A 28 -9.99 -7.27 28.29
N GLY A 29 -9.75 -6.63 27.16
CA GLY A 29 -10.60 -6.69 25.98
C GLY A 29 -11.15 -5.28 25.81
N MET A 30 -10.39 -4.42 25.14
CA MET A 30 -10.96 -3.26 24.46
C MET A 30 -10.58 -3.38 22.99
N MET A 31 -11.59 -3.78 22.23
CA MET A 31 -11.65 -3.59 20.78
C MET A 31 -11.25 -2.16 20.43
N GLY A 32 -10.44 -2.02 19.39
CA GLY A 32 -10.29 -0.76 18.67
C GLY A 32 -8.87 -0.49 18.24
N MET A 33 -8.46 -1.09 17.12
CA MET A 33 -7.83 -0.36 16.00
C MET A 33 -7.60 -1.32 14.84
N MET A 34 -8.70 -1.65 14.16
CA MET A 34 -8.65 -2.05 12.76
C MET A 34 -8.46 -0.75 11.96
N GLY A 35 -7.22 -0.41 11.66
CA GLY A 35 -6.87 0.80 10.92
C GLY A 35 -5.44 0.72 10.40
N GLY A 36 -5.31 0.30 9.14
CA GLY A 36 -4.14 0.48 8.27
C GLY A 36 -2.77 0.36 8.93
N GLY A 37 -2.24 -0.86 9.02
CA GLY A 37 -0.89 -1.12 9.50
C GLY A 37 0.19 -0.56 8.57
N CYS A 38 0.96 0.39 9.09
CA CYS A 38 2.42 0.32 9.00
C CYS A 38 2.94 0.21 10.44
N PRO A 39 3.74 -0.81 10.80
CA PRO A 39 4.34 -0.88 12.11
C PRO A 39 5.39 0.23 12.20
N THR A 40 5.06 1.32 12.89
CA THR A 40 6.06 2.24 13.39
C THR A 40 6.93 1.43 14.34
N VAL A 41 8.16 1.11 13.91
CA VAL A 41 9.24 0.77 14.83
C VAL A 41 9.24 1.88 15.88
N GLY A 42 8.95 1.49 17.12
CA GLY A 42 8.87 2.40 18.23
C GLY A 42 10.17 3.20 18.31
N MET A 43 10.09 4.48 17.96
CA MET A 43 11.08 5.44 18.35
C MET A 43 10.91 5.62 19.86
N MET A 44 11.62 4.74 20.56
CA MET A 44 11.86 4.72 21.98
C MET A 44 12.10 6.14 22.46
N GLY A 45 11.32 6.56 23.45
CA GLY A 45 11.33 7.92 23.97
C GLY A 45 12.74 8.39 24.30
N HIS A 46 13.07 9.60 23.90
CA HIS A 46 14.31 10.25 24.31
C HIS A 46 13.99 11.66 24.78
N GLY A 47 13.68 11.76 26.07
CA GLY A 47 14.16 12.90 26.82
C GLY A 47 15.70 12.92 26.76
N ARG A 48 16.26 14.09 26.48
CA ARG A 48 17.55 14.54 27.00
C ARG A 48 18.73 13.55 26.88
N MET A 49 19.31 13.47 25.68
CA MET A 49 20.76 13.34 25.44
C MET A 49 20.99 14.03 24.10
N GLY A 50 21.78 15.09 23.98
CA GLY A 50 23.22 15.08 24.17
C GLY A 50 23.75 15.90 23.00
N GLN A 51 24.35 17.03 23.32
CA GLN A 51 25.06 17.90 22.40
C GLN A 51 26.11 17.09 21.63
N GLY A 52 25.98 16.98 20.30
CA GLY A 52 27.02 16.40 19.46
C GLY A 52 26.52 15.65 18.23
N GLY A 53 26.73 16.26 17.07
CA GLY A 53 27.06 15.52 15.85
C GLY A 53 25.89 15.19 14.91
N TRP A 54 25.55 16.13 14.03
CA TRP A 54 25.23 15.87 12.60
C TRP A 54 25.55 17.16 11.81
N GLY A 55 26.78 17.65 11.97
CA GLY A 55 27.38 18.63 11.07
C GLY A 55 27.92 17.91 9.84
N GLU A 56 27.77 18.56 8.68
CA GLU A 56 28.42 18.28 7.40
C GLU A 56 28.66 16.81 7.00
N GLY A 57 27.93 16.35 5.98
CA GLY A 57 28.47 15.35 5.07
C GLY A 57 27.47 14.35 4.48
N ARG A 58 27.43 14.32 3.14
CA ARG A 58 27.05 13.18 2.27
C ARG A 58 25.59 12.94 1.86
N PHE A 59 24.56 13.56 2.43
CA PHE A 59 23.18 13.36 1.92
C PHE A 59 22.63 14.47 1.00
N GLY A 60 23.42 15.52 0.73
CA GLY A 60 23.00 16.65 -0.12
C GLY A 60 23.31 16.53 -1.63
N GLY A 61 24.01 15.47 -2.07
CA GLY A 61 24.54 15.35 -3.44
C GLY A 61 23.68 14.56 -4.43
N LEU A 62 22.62 13.88 -3.96
CA LEU A 62 21.76 13.03 -4.79
C LEU A 62 20.31 13.55 -4.90
N MET A 63 20.06 14.81 -4.49
CA MET A 63 18.75 15.46 -4.59
C MET A 63 18.64 16.40 -5.80
N GLY A 64 19.55 16.28 -6.78
CA GLY A 64 19.63 17.20 -7.94
C GLY A 64 19.45 16.55 -9.30
N ARG A 65 19.22 15.23 -9.36
CA ARG A 65 19.13 14.50 -10.63
C ARG A 65 18.03 13.44 -10.58
N GLN A 66 16.86 13.79 -10.03
CA GLN A 66 15.69 12.95 -10.23
C GLN A 66 15.46 12.82 -11.74
N PRO A 67 15.54 11.61 -12.31
CA PRO A 67 15.19 11.43 -13.71
C PRO A 67 13.76 11.94 -13.90
N LYS A 68 13.54 12.70 -14.99
CA LYS A 68 12.20 13.15 -15.35
C LYS A 68 11.30 11.92 -15.40
N MET A 69 10.16 11.96 -14.73
CA MET A 69 9.24 10.83 -14.61
C MET A 69 8.98 10.16 -15.96
N GLY A 70 8.80 10.94 -17.04
CA GLY A 70 8.65 10.41 -18.41
C GLY A 70 9.78 9.47 -18.86
N ALA A 71 11.05 9.82 -18.61
CA ALA A 71 12.18 8.95 -18.97
C ALA A 71 12.21 7.64 -18.15
N MET A 72 11.67 7.66 -16.92
CA MET A 72 11.50 6.43 -16.14
C MET A 72 10.39 5.54 -16.69
N VAL A 73 9.28 6.14 -17.14
CA VAL A 73 8.17 5.40 -17.77
C VAL A 73 8.63 4.75 -19.07
N GLU A 74 9.29 5.51 -19.94
CA GLU A 74 9.85 4.99 -21.20
C GLU A 74 10.82 3.84 -20.94
N GLY A 75 11.71 3.99 -19.95
CA GLY A 75 12.64 2.94 -19.55
C GLY A 75 11.94 1.68 -19.05
N ARG A 76 10.90 1.79 -18.20
CA ARG A 76 10.12 0.63 -17.77
C ARG A 76 9.40 -0.02 -18.95
N LEU A 77 8.73 0.76 -19.79
CA LEU A 77 8.01 0.21 -20.94
C LEU A 77 8.96 -0.52 -21.88
N ALA A 78 10.15 0.03 -22.14
CA ALA A 78 11.18 -0.64 -22.94
C ALA A 78 11.65 -1.94 -22.28
N TYR A 79 11.90 -1.95 -20.97
CA TYR A 79 12.26 -3.14 -20.22
C TYR A 79 11.16 -4.21 -20.31
N LEU A 80 9.92 -3.86 -19.97
CA LEU A 80 8.79 -4.78 -20.00
C LEU A 80 8.55 -5.34 -21.40
N ARG A 81 8.67 -4.52 -22.46
CA ARG A 81 8.56 -5.00 -23.84
C ARG A 81 9.61 -6.06 -24.18
N GLY A 82 10.83 -5.87 -23.69
CA GLY A 82 11.95 -6.79 -23.85
C GLY A 82 11.72 -8.11 -23.11
N GLU A 83 11.33 -8.04 -21.84
CA GLU A 83 11.05 -9.24 -21.02
C GLU A 83 9.87 -10.05 -21.56
N LEU A 84 8.81 -9.37 -22.02
CA LEU A 84 7.67 -10.03 -22.66
C LEU A 84 7.99 -10.52 -24.07
N ASN A 85 9.13 -10.13 -24.66
CA ASN A 85 9.50 -10.46 -26.04
C ASN A 85 8.32 -10.24 -27.03
N ILE A 86 7.75 -9.04 -26.98
CA ILE A 86 6.56 -8.67 -27.78
C ILE A 86 6.81 -8.90 -29.27
N THR A 87 5.92 -9.65 -29.92
CA THR A 87 5.98 -9.95 -31.35
C THR A 87 5.31 -8.88 -32.21
N SER A 88 5.50 -8.96 -33.53
CA SER A 88 4.79 -8.09 -34.51
C SER A 88 3.27 -8.17 -34.36
N ASP A 89 2.75 -9.36 -34.11
CA ASP A 89 1.31 -9.62 -34.04
C ASP A 89 0.70 -9.06 -32.74
N GLN A 90 1.53 -8.90 -31.71
CA GLN A 90 1.17 -8.36 -30.41
C GLN A 90 1.35 -6.84 -30.32
N GLN A 91 2.03 -6.23 -31.30
CA GLN A 91 2.35 -4.81 -31.30
C GLN A 91 1.13 -3.90 -31.07
N PRO A 92 -0.04 -4.13 -31.69
CA PRO A 92 -1.21 -3.28 -31.44
C PRO A 92 -1.70 -3.31 -29.98
N ALA A 93 -1.66 -4.48 -29.34
CA ALA A 93 -2.05 -4.63 -27.94
C ALA A 93 -1.02 -4.00 -27.00
N TRP A 94 0.26 -4.12 -27.33
CA TRP A 94 1.35 -3.46 -26.63
C TRP A 94 1.24 -1.93 -26.70
N ASP A 95 0.98 -1.36 -27.88
CA ASP A 95 0.88 0.09 -28.06
C ASP A 95 -0.29 0.68 -27.27
N ALA A 96 -1.43 -0.01 -27.23
CA ALA A 96 -2.56 0.38 -26.40
C ALA A 96 -2.21 0.38 -24.91
N TYR A 97 -1.52 -0.66 -24.43
CA TYR A 97 -1.04 -0.73 -23.04
C TYR A 97 -0.03 0.38 -22.72
N ALA A 98 0.97 0.60 -23.56
CA ALA A 98 2.00 1.62 -23.38
C ALA A 98 1.40 3.05 -23.35
N THR A 99 0.39 3.29 -24.18
CA THR A 99 -0.35 4.56 -24.21
C THR A 99 -1.08 4.78 -22.88
N ALA A 100 -1.85 3.79 -22.43
CA ALA A 100 -2.60 3.87 -21.17
C ALA A 100 -1.67 4.09 -19.96
N VAL A 101 -0.51 3.41 -19.93
CA VAL A 101 0.52 3.61 -18.89
C VAL A 101 1.04 5.05 -18.89
N THR A 102 1.32 5.60 -20.07
CA THR A 102 1.82 6.98 -20.19
C THR A 102 0.79 7.99 -19.71
N GLU A 103 -0.46 7.87 -20.16
CA GLU A 103 -1.58 8.73 -19.75
C GLU A 103 -1.82 8.68 -18.23
N ARG A 104 -1.76 7.47 -17.64
CA ARG A 104 -1.86 7.30 -16.18
C ARG A 104 -0.77 8.05 -15.44
N VAL A 105 0.47 7.98 -15.92
CA VAL A 105 1.60 8.63 -15.25
C VAL A 105 1.47 10.15 -15.32
N GLU A 106 1.00 10.72 -16.44
CA GLU A 106 0.72 12.15 -16.55
C GLU A 106 -0.37 12.60 -15.56
N LEU A 107 -1.47 11.84 -15.48
CA LEU A 107 -2.55 12.10 -14.51
C LEU A 107 -2.04 12.10 -13.07
N MET A 108 -1.25 11.09 -12.71
CA MET A 108 -0.71 10.91 -11.36
C MET A 108 0.31 11.99 -10.99
N GLN A 109 1.09 12.51 -11.95
CA GLN A 109 2.00 13.64 -11.72
C GLN A 109 1.23 14.92 -11.38
N GLY A 110 0.22 15.27 -12.18
CA GLY A 110 -0.60 16.45 -11.92
C GLY A 110 -1.31 16.39 -10.57
N MET A 111 -1.79 15.19 -10.20
CA MET A 111 -2.38 14.95 -8.88
C MET A 111 -1.37 15.11 -7.74
N HIS A 112 -0.14 14.58 -7.90
CA HIS A 112 0.89 14.67 -6.87
C HIS A 112 1.23 16.12 -6.53
N GLU A 113 1.38 16.99 -7.52
CA GLU A 113 1.66 18.42 -7.31
C GLU A 113 0.53 19.12 -6.54
N GLY A 114 -0.72 18.85 -6.91
CA GLY A 114 -1.89 19.42 -6.24
C GLY A 114 -2.01 18.99 -4.78
N ILE A 115 -1.84 17.70 -4.51
CA ILE A 115 -1.90 17.15 -3.14
C ILE A 115 -0.71 17.65 -2.31
N ALA A 116 0.51 17.67 -2.86
CA ALA A 116 1.70 18.12 -2.14
C ALA A 116 1.54 19.55 -1.62
N LYS A 117 0.99 20.45 -2.45
CA LYS A 117 0.70 21.83 -2.05
C LYS A 117 -0.29 21.90 -0.89
N THR A 118 -1.41 21.18 -0.97
CA THR A 118 -2.42 21.15 0.10
C THR A 118 -1.87 20.53 1.39
N MET A 119 -0.97 19.55 1.26
CA MET A 119 -0.28 18.94 2.40
C MET A 119 0.71 19.89 3.09
N GLU A 120 1.27 20.88 2.38
CA GLU A 120 2.15 21.88 2.96
C GLU A 120 1.35 22.99 3.65
N THR A 121 0.39 23.59 2.95
CA THR A 121 -0.23 24.86 3.37
C THR A 121 -1.67 24.72 3.90
N GLY A 122 -2.33 23.59 3.67
CA GLY A 122 -3.74 23.38 4.01
C GLY A 122 -3.97 23.10 5.51
N THR A 123 -5.20 23.35 5.95
CA THR A 123 -5.74 22.96 7.25
C THR A 123 -5.97 21.45 7.34
N ALA A 124 -6.23 20.92 8.54
CA ALA A 124 -6.42 19.48 8.73
C ALA A 124 -7.58 18.89 7.89
N PRO A 125 -8.77 19.51 7.80
CA PRO A 125 -9.85 19.03 6.92
C PRO A 125 -9.47 19.05 5.44
N GLU A 126 -8.86 20.13 4.95
CA GLU A 126 -8.45 20.25 3.54
C GLU A 126 -7.41 19.19 3.14
N ARG A 127 -6.51 18.84 4.05
CA ARG A 127 -5.56 17.72 3.85
C ARG A 127 -6.27 16.38 3.78
N MET A 128 -7.32 16.17 4.55
CA MET A 128 -8.13 14.94 4.48
C MET A 128 -8.88 14.86 3.15
N ASP A 129 -9.51 15.96 2.71
CA ASP A 129 -10.21 16.02 1.43
C ASP A 129 -9.26 15.77 0.25
N ALA A 130 -8.06 16.37 0.27
CA ALA A 130 -7.04 16.13 -0.75
C ALA A 130 -6.58 14.67 -0.81
N ARG A 131 -6.47 14.00 0.35
CA ARG A 131 -6.13 12.57 0.41
C ARG A 131 -7.26 11.70 -0.14
N ILE A 132 -8.51 12.02 0.19
CA ILE A 132 -9.68 11.31 -0.34
C ILE A 132 -9.72 11.42 -1.86
N SER A 133 -9.63 12.65 -2.39
CA SER A 133 -9.61 12.89 -3.83
C SER A 133 -8.45 12.16 -4.52
N GLY A 134 -7.28 12.11 -3.88
CA GLY A 134 -6.14 11.36 -4.40
C GLY A 134 -6.37 9.85 -4.48
N MET A 135 -7.02 9.25 -3.48
CA MET A 135 -7.36 7.83 -3.49
C MET A 135 -8.44 7.51 -4.53
N GLU A 136 -9.43 8.39 -4.70
CA GLU A 136 -10.47 8.26 -5.73
C GLU A 136 -9.85 8.32 -7.14
N ALA A 137 -8.97 9.28 -7.39
CA ALA A 137 -8.27 9.39 -8.68
C ALA A 137 -7.38 8.17 -8.96
N MET A 138 -6.69 7.64 -7.95
CA MET A 138 -5.92 6.40 -8.08
C MET A 138 -6.82 5.21 -8.43
N LEU A 139 -8.00 5.09 -7.82
CA LEU A 139 -8.96 4.04 -8.13
C LEU A 139 -9.47 4.16 -9.57
N GLU A 140 -9.90 5.35 -9.99
CA GLU A 140 -10.41 5.56 -11.35
C GLU A 140 -9.32 5.32 -12.39
N SER A 141 -8.08 5.71 -12.09
CA SER A 141 -6.92 5.40 -12.93
C SER A 141 -6.71 3.88 -13.09
N MET A 142 -6.81 3.09 -12.02
CA MET A 142 -6.67 1.63 -12.10
C MET A 142 -7.82 1.01 -12.92
N LYS A 143 -9.05 1.52 -12.77
CA LYS A 143 -10.19 1.09 -13.58
C LYS A 143 -9.98 1.38 -15.07
N ALA A 144 -9.42 2.54 -15.40
CA ALA A 144 -9.11 2.94 -16.78
C ALA A 144 -7.97 2.11 -17.39
N MET A 145 -6.98 1.69 -16.57
CA MET A 145 -5.86 0.83 -17.01
C MET A 145 -6.27 -0.62 -17.27
N LYS A 146 -7.28 -1.13 -16.56
CA LYS A 146 -7.67 -2.54 -16.59
C LYS A 146 -7.96 -3.06 -18.01
N PRO A 147 -8.75 -2.39 -18.87
CA PRO A 147 -9.02 -2.87 -20.22
C PRO A 147 -7.76 -3.00 -21.09
N ALA A 148 -6.83 -2.04 -21.01
CA ALA A 148 -5.58 -2.10 -21.78
C ALA A 148 -4.68 -3.25 -21.30
N THR A 149 -4.65 -3.49 -19.99
CA THR A 149 -3.93 -4.61 -19.38
C THR A 149 -4.54 -5.96 -19.81
N GLU A 150 -5.87 -6.09 -19.77
CA GLU A 150 -6.58 -7.29 -20.24
C GLU A 150 -6.36 -7.53 -21.74
N GLY A 151 -6.35 -6.46 -22.53
CA GLY A 151 -6.09 -6.51 -23.97
C GLY A 151 -4.68 -7.03 -24.28
N LEU A 152 -3.66 -6.50 -23.60
CA LEU A 152 -2.29 -7.02 -23.69
C LEU A 152 -2.24 -8.48 -23.26
N TYR A 153 -2.71 -8.80 -22.05
CA TYR A 153 -2.64 -10.15 -21.49
C TYR A 153 -3.32 -11.20 -22.38
N SER A 154 -4.44 -10.85 -23.02
CA SER A 154 -5.14 -11.75 -23.94
C SER A 154 -4.35 -12.05 -25.22
N ALA A 155 -3.51 -11.13 -25.68
CA ALA A 155 -2.65 -11.30 -26.85
C ALA A 155 -1.35 -12.07 -26.55
N LEU A 156 -0.99 -12.21 -25.26
CA LEU A 156 0.22 -12.91 -24.83
C LEU A 156 0.07 -14.44 -24.92
N LYS A 157 1.19 -15.10 -25.23
CA LYS A 157 1.37 -16.56 -25.09
C LYS A 157 1.57 -16.93 -23.62
N ASP A 158 1.41 -18.20 -23.28
CA ASP A 158 1.46 -18.68 -21.89
C ASP A 158 2.80 -18.35 -21.21
N GLU A 159 3.92 -18.46 -21.92
CA GLU A 159 5.24 -18.10 -21.38
C GLU A 159 5.35 -16.60 -21.09
N GLN A 160 4.77 -15.75 -21.95
CA GLN A 160 4.78 -14.30 -21.76
C GLN A 160 3.81 -13.88 -20.66
N LYS A 161 2.69 -14.59 -20.48
CA LYS A 161 1.74 -14.35 -19.38
C LYS A 161 2.39 -14.61 -18.03
N ALA A 162 3.19 -15.66 -17.89
CA ALA A 162 3.94 -15.91 -16.66
C ALA A 162 4.86 -14.73 -16.32
N VAL A 163 5.57 -14.18 -17.30
CA VAL A 163 6.40 -12.98 -17.12
C VAL A 163 5.54 -11.75 -16.79
N ALA A 164 4.39 -11.59 -17.45
CA ALA A 164 3.46 -10.49 -17.18
C ALA A 164 2.92 -10.55 -15.74
N ASP A 165 2.57 -11.74 -15.23
CA ASP A 165 2.07 -11.94 -13.87
C ASP A 165 3.13 -11.58 -12.80
N GLU A 166 4.41 -11.71 -13.13
CA GLU A 166 5.51 -11.29 -12.25
C GLU A 166 5.77 -9.77 -12.32
N LEU A 167 5.71 -9.18 -13.52
CA LEU A 167 6.19 -7.82 -13.76
C LEU A 167 5.10 -6.74 -13.77
N ILE A 168 3.84 -7.10 -14.04
CA ILE A 168 2.70 -6.19 -14.13
C ILE A 168 1.87 -6.32 -12.85
N GLY A 169 1.76 -5.22 -12.10
CA GLY A 169 0.97 -5.16 -10.86
C GLY A 169 1.65 -5.74 -9.60
N GLY A 170 2.84 -6.36 -9.73
CA GLY A 170 3.62 -6.87 -8.59
C GLY A 170 4.26 -5.79 -7.72
N ASP A 171 4.63 -4.66 -8.31
CA ASP A 171 5.07 -3.48 -7.56
C ASP A 171 3.85 -2.63 -7.21
N CYS A 172 3.52 -2.49 -5.92
CA CYS A 172 2.40 -1.66 -5.46
C CYS A 172 2.45 -0.26 -6.11
N GLY A 173 1.62 -0.05 -7.13
CA GLY A 173 1.38 1.23 -7.77
C GLY A 173 2.46 1.74 -8.72
N ALA A 174 3.47 0.93 -9.11
CA ALA A 174 4.49 1.41 -10.04
C ALA A 174 3.94 1.66 -11.46
N PHE A 175 2.89 0.95 -11.90
CA PHE A 175 2.07 1.29 -13.07
C PHE A 175 0.64 0.79 -12.89
#